data_AF-A0A1I8JSB3-F1
#
_entry.id   AF-A0A1I8JSB3-F1
#
_cell.length_a   1.000
_cell.length_b   1.000
_cell.length_c   1.000
_cell.angle_alpha   90.00
_cell.angle_beta   90.00
_cell.angle_gamma   90.00
#
_symmetry.space_group_name_H-M   'P 1'
#
loop_
_entity.id
_entity.type
_entity.pdbx_description
1 polymer ?
#
loop_
_entity_poly.entity_id
_entity_poly.type
_entity_poly.pdbx_seq_one_letter_code
_entity_poly.pdbx_strand_id
1 'polypeptide(L)'
;MLANETVEDSDDDVPQLSAHALAALEEFYTDQHQQEKSASVQPAEDWNLSQFWYNEATCETLATEVEACCREQNPNSPSEVIVAFVSCPTLYLHVRKLRLNKQQSVDNLHLLEFDTRFASWDDSYQSRFNFHRYDFREPEKLPANLLGKCSLVIADPPFLSEECLRSTAFSIQ
;
A
#
# COMPACT_ATOMS: atom_id res chain seq x y z
N MET A 1 -32.01 -56.94 32.55
CA MET A 1 -32.26 -56.22 31.28
C MET A 1 -31.81 -54.78 31.47
N LEU A 2 -30.59 -54.48 31.03
CA LEU A 2 -30.10 -53.12 30.82
C LEU A 2 -29.49 -53.16 29.43
N ALA A 3 -30.18 -52.56 28.46
CA ALA A 3 -29.71 -52.52 27.08
C ALA A 3 -28.71 -51.37 26.94
N ASN A 4 -27.55 -51.74 26.43
CA ASN A 4 -26.39 -50.93 26.13
C ASN A 4 -26.60 -50.34 24.73
N GLU A 5 -26.84 -49.04 24.61
CA GLU A 5 -26.88 -48.36 23.31
C GLU A 5 -25.55 -47.67 23.06
N THR A 6 -24.80 -48.22 22.11
CA THR A 6 -23.61 -47.61 21.53
C THR A 6 -23.74 -47.64 20.00
N VAL A 7 -23.81 -46.42 19.45
CA VAL A 7 -23.35 -45.90 18.16
C VAL A 7 -23.96 -46.46 16.87
N GLU A 8 -24.58 -45.57 16.08
CA GLU A 8 -24.29 -45.48 14.64
C GLU A 8 -24.08 -44.02 14.23
N ASP A 9 -23.07 -43.85 13.39
CA ASP A 9 -22.33 -42.65 13.03
C ASP A 9 -23.08 -41.89 11.92
N SER A 10 -23.50 -40.66 12.20
CA SER A 10 -24.11 -39.78 11.20
C SER A 10 -23.01 -38.91 10.61
N ASP A 11 -22.25 -39.49 9.69
CA ASP A 11 -21.37 -38.75 8.77
C ASP A 11 -22.29 -37.94 7.84
N ASP A 12 -22.72 -36.78 8.35
CA ASP A 12 -23.62 -35.83 7.71
C ASP A 12 -22.87 -35.28 6.49
N ASP A 13 -23.18 -35.84 5.32
CA ASP A 13 -22.63 -35.53 4.00
C ASP A 13 -22.41 -34.02 3.84
N VAL A 14 -21.18 -33.56 4.09
CA VAL A 14 -20.80 -32.17 3.84
C VAL A 14 -21.01 -31.93 2.34
N PRO A 15 -21.89 -31.00 1.93
CA PRO A 15 -22.18 -30.79 0.53
C PRO A 15 -20.90 -30.45 -0.22
N GLN A 16 -20.48 -31.32 -1.13
CA GLN A 16 -19.34 -31.06 -1.99
C GLN A 16 -19.80 -30.36 -3.26
N LEU A 17 -19.08 -29.32 -3.66
CA LEU A 17 -19.29 -28.66 -4.94
C LEU A 17 -19.07 -29.68 -6.07
N SER A 18 -19.93 -29.65 -7.08
CA SER A 18 -19.69 -30.45 -8.28
C SER A 18 -18.38 -30.03 -8.94
N ALA A 19 -17.71 -30.93 -9.65
CA ALA A 19 -16.47 -30.62 -10.36
C ALA A 19 -16.61 -29.40 -11.29
N HIS A 20 -17.80 -29.23 -11.90
CA HIS A 20 -18.12 -28.06 -12.71
C HIS A 20 -18.26 -26.78 -11.88
N ALA A 21 -18.88 -26.84 -10.70
CA ALA A 21 -19.01 -25.68 -9.81
C ALA A 21 -17.64 -25.25 -9.24
N LEU A 22 -16.76 -26.20 -8.90
CA LEU A 22 -15.38 -25.93 -8.51
C LEU A 22 -14.58 -25.26 -9.62
N ALA A 23 -14.63 -25.81 -10.85
CA ALA A 23 -13.93 -25.22 -11.99
C ALA A 23 -14.41 -23.80 -12.29
N ALA A 24 -15.73 -23.56 -12.26
CA ALA A 24 -16.30 -22.23 -12.45
C ALA A 24 -15.90 -21.25 -11.32
N LEU A 25 -15.75 -21.74 -10.09
CA LEU A 25 -15.29 -20.94 -8.96
C LEU A 25 -13.78 -20.63 -9.07
N GLU A 26 -12.96 -21.58 -9.48
CA GLU A 26 -11.53 -21.38 -9.77
C GLU A 26 -11.31 -20.39 -10.92
N GLU A 27 -12.10 -20.50 -11.99
CA GLU A 27 -12.11 -19.55 -13.11
C GLU A 27 -12.51 -18.15 -12.63
N PHE A 28 -13.59 -18.04 -11.83
CA PHE A 28 -14.01 -16.78 -11.21
C PHE A 28 -12.93 -16.15 -10.32
N TYR A 29 -12.26 -16.93 -9.46
CA TYR A 29 -11.16 -16.43 -8.64
C TYR A 29 -9.94 -16.03 -9.47
N THR A 30 -9.66 -16.74 -10.56
CA THR A 30 -8.56 -16.43 -11.48
C THR A 30 -8.85 -15.14 -12.23
N ASP A 31 -10.08 -14.97 -12.72
CA ASP A 31 -10.56 -13.76 -13.38
C ASP A 31 -10.59 -12.57 -12.42
N GLN A 32 -10.98 -12.77 -11.15
CA GLN A 32 -10.86 -11.74 -10.11
C GLN A 32 -9.41 -11.37 -9.84
N HIS A 33 -8.49 -12.34 -9.70
CA HIS A 33 -7.07 -12.05 -9.51
C HIS A 33 -6.44 -11.35 -10.72
N GLN A 34 -6.88 -11.67 -11.94
CA GLN A 34 -6.43 -11.01 -13.16
C GLN A 34 -7.05 -9.61 -13.30
N GLN A 35 -8.32 -9.45 -12.94
CA GLN A 35 -8.98 -8.15 -12.85
C GLN A 35 -8.33 -7.29 -11.76
N GLU A 36 -8.02 -7.79 -10.58
CA GLU A 36 -7.30 -7.07 -9.52
C GLU A 36 -5.86 -6.70 -9.91
N LYS A 37 -5.19 -7.52 -10.75
CA LYS A 37 -3.90 -7.17 -11.36
C LYS A 37 -4.01 -6.09 -12.45
N SER A 38 -5.19 -5.87 -13.01
CA SER A 38 -5.44 -4.92 -14.11
C SER A 38 -6.29 -3.70 -13.72
N ALA A 39 -7.05 -3.81 -12.63
CA ALA A 39 -7.79 -2.77 -11.96
C ALA A 39 -6.77 -1.93 -11.19
N SER A 40 -6.99 -0.62 -11.19
CA SER A 40 -6.14 0.31 -10.45
C SER A 40 -5.88 -0.22 -9.05
N VAL A 41 -4.62 -0.52 -8.77
CA VAL A 41 -4.11 -0.89 -7.44
C VAL A 41 -4.50 0.16 -6.41
N GLN A 42 -4.69 1.39 -6.88
CA GLN A 42 -5.27 2.49 -6.15
C GLN A 42 -6.76 2.28 -5.81
N PRO A 43 -7.14 2.30 -4.51
CA PRO A 43 -8.52 2.21 -4.10
C PRO A 43 -9.31 3.44 -4.56
N ALA A 44 -10.64 3.33 -4.58
CA ALA A 44 -11.50 4.48 -4.84
C ALA A 44 -11.28 5.58 -3.78
N GLU A 45 -11.35 6.83 -4.22
CA GLU A 45 -11.24 8.02 -3.36
C GLU A 45 -12.28 7.98 -2.23
N ASP A 46 -11.82 8.22 -1.00
CA ASP A 46 -12.68 8.44 0.15
C ASP A 46 -12.70 9.92 0.53
N TRP A 47 -13.84 10.57 0.31
CA TRP A 47 -14.07 11.98 0.63
C TRP A 47 -13.94 12.27 2.13
N ASN A 48 -14.20 11.30 3.01
CA ASN A 48 -14.04 11.49 4.47
C ASN A 48 -12.57 11.56 4.87
N LEU A 49 -11.69 10.94 4.07
CA LEU A 49 -10.24 11.01 4.23
C LEU A 49 -9.63 12.15 3.42
N SER A 50 -10.45 12.88 2.65
CA SER A 50 -10.02 13.97 1.76
C SER A 50 -8.97 13.49 0.75
N GLN A 51 -9.24 12.32 0.16
CA GLN A 51 -8.38 11.70 -0.85
C GLN A 51 -8.67 12.23 -2.24
N PHE A 52 -7.65 12.76 -2.91
CA PHE A 52 -7.71 13.20 -4.30
C PHE A 52 -6.53 12.62 -5.06
N TRP A 53 -6.81 11.85 -6.10
CA TRP A 53 -5.79 11.15 -6.85
C TRP A 53 -5.18 12.03 -7.93
N TYR A 54 -3.84 12.07 -7.97
CA TYR A 54 -3.12 12.78 -9.01
C TYR A 54 -3.39 12.15 -10.37
N ASN A 55 -3.51 12.99 -11.40
CA ASN A 55 -3.54 12.48 -12.77
C ASN A 55 -2.15 11.95 -13.19
N GLU A 56 -2.14 11.12 -14.24
CA GLU A 56 -0.93 10.46 -14.72
C GLU A 56 0.20 11.45 -15.01
N ALA A 57 -0.08 12.55 -15.72
CA ALA A 57 0.93 13.55 -16.09
C ALA A 57 1.59 14.20 -14.85
N THR A 58 0.82 14.44 -13.79
CA THR A 58 1.32 14.96 -12.53
C THR A 58 2.20 13.93 -11.84
N CYS A 59 1.78 12.67 -11.80
CA CYS A 59 2.57 11.59 -11.24
C CYS A 59 3.90 11.38 -11.97
N GLU A 60 3.88 11.36 -13.31
CA GLU A 60 5.08 11.17 -14.13
C GLU A 60 6.09 12.31 -13.91
N THR A 61 5.59 13.55 -13.86
CA THR A 61 6.42 14.73 -13.62
C THR A 61 7.04 14.67 -12.23
N LEU A 62 6.23 14.49 -11.19
CA LEU A 62 6.71 14.44 -9.80
C LEU A 62 7.64 13.24 -9.55
N ALA A 63 7.35 12.07 -10.13
CA ALA A 63 8.22 10.91 -9.99
C ALA A 63 9.59 11.13 -10.64
N THR A 64 9.63 11.86 -11.76
CA THR A 64 10.88 12.24 -12.41
C THR A 64 11.71 13.18 -11.54
N GLU A 65 11.07 14.15 -10.90
CA GLU A 65 11.72 15.07 -9.97
C GLU A 65 12.23 14.37 -8.71
N VAL A 66 11.44 13.46 -8.12
CA VAL A 66 11.90 12.62 -6.99
C VAL A 66 13.17 11.86 -7.35
N GLU A 67 13.23 11.25 -8.52
CA GLU A 67 14.42 10.54 -8.99
C GLU A 67 15.60 11.47 -9.29
N ALA A 68 15.34 12.70 -9.72
CA ALA A 68 16.38 13.72 -9.92
C ALA A 68 16.98 14.15 -8.58
N CYS A 69 16.15 14.43 -7.57
CA CYS A 69 16.60 14.72 -6.21
C CYS A 69 17.40 13.54 -5.63
N CYS A 70 16.95 12.29 -5.83
CA CYS A 70 17.70 11.12 -5.38
C CYS A 70 19.10 11.03 -6.04
N ARG A 71 19.20 11.34 -7.35
CA ARG A 71 20.49 11.40 -8.05
C ARG A 71 21.40 12.51 -7.54
N GLU A 72 20.84 13.66 -7.19
CA GLU A 72 21.61 14.76 -6.60
C GLU A 72 22.14 14.39 -5.21
N GLN A 73 21.32 13.75 -4.38
CA GLN A 73 21.69 13.33 -3.02
C GLN A 73 22.74 12.20 -3.02
N ASN A 74 22.60 11.20 -3.91
CA ASN A 74 23.57 10.12 -4.05
C ASN A 74 23.77 9.76 -5.53
N PRO A 75 24.72 10.42 -6.22
CA PRO A 75 24.95 10.20 -7.66
C PRO A 75 25.37 8.77 -8.02
N ASN A 76 26.01 8.06 -7.09
CA ASN A 76 26.52 6.71 -7.33
C ASN A 76 25.46 5.63 -7.07
N SER A 77 24.59 5.85 -6.09
CA SER A 77 23.48 4.94 -5.74
C SER A 77 22.19 5.73 -5.42
N PRO A 78 21.50 6.30 -6.43
CA PRO A 78 20.27 7.07 -6.21
C PRO A 78 19.16 6.25 -5.54
N SER A 79 19.09 4.96 -5.84
CA SER A 79 18.09 4.04 -5.26
C SER A 79 18.32 3.74 -3.78
N GLU A 80 19.50 4.07 -3.23
CA GLU A 80 19.82 3.95 -1.79
C GLU A 80 19.31 5.13 -0.97
N VAL A 81 18.86 6.21 -1.61
CA VAL A 81 18.27 7.37 -0.93
C VAL A 81 16.93 6.98 -0.30
N ILE A 82 16.78 7.26 0.99
CA ILE A 82 15.55 6.99 1.76
C ILE A 82 14.55 8.12 1.49
N VAL A 83 13.40 7.75 0.93
CA VAL A 83 12.32 8.67 0.54
C VAL A 83 11.06 8.32 1.32
N ALA A 84 10.49 9.31 2.01
CA ALA A 84 9.21 9.19 2.68
C ALA A 84 8.12 9.95 1.92
N PHE A 85 6.98 9.29 1.72
CA PHE A 85 5.77 9.82 1.12
C PHE A 85 4.72 9.92 2.22
N VAL A 86 4.39 11.13 2.64
CA VAL A 86 3.44 11.39 3.73
C VAL A 86 2.12 11.82 3.12
N SER A 87 1.08 11.00 3.30
CA SER A 87 -0.27 11.25 2.78
C SER A 87 -0.38 11.41 1.25
N CYS A 88 0.61 10.95 0.48
CA CYS A 88 0.63 11.03 -0.99
C CYS A 88 0.79 9.64 -1.68
N PRO A 89 -0.15 8.70 -1.45
CA PRO A 89 -0.03 7.31 -1.90
C PRO A 89 0.03 7.16 -3.43
N THR A 90 -0.60 8.06 -4.19
CA THR A 90 -0.58 8.03 -5.66
C THR A 90 0.84 8.19 -6.21
N LEU A 91 1.62 9.13 -5.65
CA LEU A 91 2.99 9.36 -6.08
C LEU A 91 3.92 8.22 -5.66
N TYR A 92 3.75 7.70 -4.43
CA TYR A 92 4.49 6.52 -3.96
C TYR A 92 4.39 5.37 -4.97
N LEU A 93 3.16 5.04 -5.41
CA LEU A 93 2.93 3.98 -6.38
C LEU A 93 3.65 4.22 -7.70
N HIS A 94 3.61 5.46 -8.21
CA HIS A 94 4.23 5.79 -9.49
C HIS A 94 5.76 5.74 -9.42
N VAL A 95 6.36 6.27 -8.35
CA VAL A 95 7.81 6.17 -8.14
C VAL A 95 8.24 4.70 -8.01
N ARG A 96 7.48 3.91 -7.24
CA ARG A 96 7.73 2.47 -7.08
C ARG A 96 7.65 1.74 -8.42
N LYS A 97 6.58 1.95 -9.20
CA LYS A 97 6.41 1.37 -10.54
C LYS A 97 7.56 1.76 -11.47
N LEU A 98 7.97 3.03 -11.45
CA LEU A 98 9.07 3.54 -12.25
C LEU A 98 10.41 2.88 -11.89
N ARG A 99 10.72 2.71 -10.61
CA ARG A 99 11.93 1.99 -10.16
C ARG A 99 11.91 0.52 -10.54
N LEU A 100 10.79 -0.17 -10.33
CA LEU A 100 10.64 -1.58 -10.73
C LEU A 100 10.82 -1.78 -12.24
N ASN A 101 10.26 -0.90 -13.06
CA ASN A 101 10.42 -0.91 -14.52
C ASN A 101 11.88 -0.73 -14.96
N LYS A 102 12.69 -0.03 -14.14
CA LYS A 102 14.14 0.17 -14.35
C LYS A 102 15.00 -0.87 -13.63
N GLN A 103 14.39 -1.92 -13.05
CA GLN A 103 15.07 -2.94 -12.23
C GLN A 103 15.88 -2.33 -11.06
N GLN A 104 15.38 -1.24 -10.47
CA GLN A 104 15.97 -0.57 -9.32
C GLN A 104 15.30 -1.00 -8.01
N SER A 105 16.05 -0.95 -6.90
CA SER A 105 15.49 -1.25 -5.57
C SER A 105 14.44 -0.22 -5.13
N VAL A 106 13.40 -0.72 -4.47
CA VAL A 106 12.30 0.04 -3.87
C VAL A 106 12.29 -0.04 -2.34
N ASP A 107 13.28 -0.73 -1.74
CA ASP A 107 13.33 -0.98 -0.30
C ASP A 107 13.45 0.30 0.55
N ASN A 108 13.90 1.41 -0.06
CA ASN A 108 14.08 2.71 0.59
C ASN A 108 12.91 3.68 0.36
N LEU A 109 11.85 3.23 -0.32
CA LEU A 109 10.62 4.02 -0.48
C LEU A 109 9.68 3.66 0.67
N HIS A 110 9.21 4.66 1.42
CA HIS A 110 8.32 4.49 2.57
C HIS A 110 7.04 5.30 2.40
N LEU A 111 5.88 4.67 2.61
CA LEU A 111 4.58 5.35 2.61
C LEU A 111 4.09 5.51 4.05
N LEU A 112 3.81 6.74 4.46
CA LEU A 112 3.16 7.09 5.73
C LEU A 112 1.74 7.52 5.40
N GLU A 113 0.75 6.69 5.72
CA GLU A 113 -0.65 6.90 5.32
C GLU A 113 -1.64 6.41 6.37
N PHE A 114 -2.78 7.09 6.50
CA PHE A 114 -3.83 6.75 7.45
C PHE A 114 -4.67 5.58 6.94
N ASP A 115 -4.97 5.57 5.64
CA ASP A 115 -5.80 4.57 5.00
C ASP A 115 -5.12 3.19 4.94
N THR A 116 -5.64 2.25 5.72
CA THR A 116 -5.06 0.90 5.82
C THR A 116 -5.33 0.02 4.60
N ARG A 117 -6.16 0.46 3.63
CA ARG A 117 -6.32 -0.25 2.35
C ARG A 117 -4.99 -0.34 1.58
N PHE A 118 -4.07 0.57 1.84
CA PHE A 118 -2.73 0.54 1.26
C PHE A 118 -1.78 -0.47 1.93
N ALA A 119 -2.12 -0.97 3.12
CA ALA A 119 -1.34 -2.02 3.78
C ALA A 119 -1.45 -3.36 3.05
N SER A 120 -2.60 -3.67 2.44
CA SER A 120 -2.82 -4.93 1.70
C SER A 120 -2.09 -4.99 0.36
N TRP A 121 -1.42 -3.92 -0.06
CA TRP A 121 -0.56 -3.93 -1.25
C TRP A 121 0.69 -4.79 -1.08
N ASP A 122 1.09 -5.09 0.16
CA ASP A 122 2.15 -6.04 0.45
C ASP A 122 1.84 -7.44 -0.08
N ASP A 123 0.58 -7.87 0.02
CA ASP A 123 0.15 -9.22 -0.33
C ASP A 123 0.03 -9.43 -1.86
N SER A 124 -0.35 -8.38 -2.61
CA SER A 124 -0.64 -8.50 -4.05
C SER A 124 0.60 -8.43 -4.95
N TYR A 125 1.68 -7.76 -4.51
CA TYR A 125 2.85 -7.48 -5.35
C TYR A 125 4.04 -8.42 -5.16
N GLN A 126 3.99 -9.37 -4.23
CA GLN A 126 5.09 -10.31 -3.92
C GLN A 126 6.43 -9.60 -3.62
N SER A 127 6.38 -8.31 -3.30
CA SER A 127 7.53 -7.43 -3.06
C SER A 127 7.15 -6.47 -1.95
N ARG A 128 8.02 -6.38 -0.94
CA ARG A 128 7.79 -5.61 0.28
C ARG A 128 7.37 -4.18 -0.04
N PHE A 129 6.29 -3.77 0.61
CA PHE A 129 5.64 -2.49 0.55
C PHE A 129 5.86 -1.85 1.92
N ASN A 130 6.68 -0.81 1.99
CA ASN A 130 6.98 -0.21 3.28
C ASN A 130 5.87 0.77 3.70
N PHE A 131 4.69 0.24 4.00
CA PHE A 131 3.57 0.99 4.55
C PHE A 131 3.74 1.21 6.06
N HIS A 132 3.47 2.43 6.51
CA HIS A 132 3.44 2.82 7.92
C HIS A 132 2.13 3.54 8.17
N ARG A 133 1.33 3.06 9.13
CA ARG A 133 0.10 3.78 9.52
C ARG A 133 0.49 5.13 10.12
N TYR A 134 0.03 6.20 9.52
CA TYR A 134 0.28 7.57 9.97
C TYR A 134 -1.05 8.29 10.23
N ASP A 135 -1.14 8.95 11.37
CA ASP A 135 -2.28 9.79 11.74
C ASP A 135 -1.73 11.17 12.10
N PHE A 136 -2.10 12.20 11.34
CA PHE A 136 -1.60 13.55 11.61
C PHE A 136 -2.04 14.08 12.99
N ARG A 137 -3.05 13.48 13.63
CA ARG A 137 -3.46 13.82 15.00
C ARG A 137 -2.50 13.28 16.07
N GLU A 138 -1.63 12.36 15.68
CA GLU A 138 -0.60 11.75 16.53
C GLU A 138 0.79 11.95 15.89
N PRO A 139 1.22 13.19 15.60
CA PRO A 139 2.36 13.48 14.73
C PRO A 139 3.71 13.00 15.29
N GLU A 140 3.80 12.70 16.58
CA GLU A 140 4.96 12.09 17.23
C GLU A 140 5.07 10.56 17.00
N LYS A 141 3.99 9.90 16.58
CA LYS A 141 3.95 8.44 16.38
C LYS A 141 4.52 8.04 15.02
N LEU A 142 5.79 8.37 14.82
CA LEU A 142 6.52 8.06 13.60
C LEU A 142 7.30 6.74 13.74
N PRO A 143 7.50 6.02 12.62
CA PRO A 143 8.29 4.79 12.61
C PRO A 143 9.75 5.07 12.99
N ALA A 144 10.23 4.44 14.06
CA ALA A 144 11.57 4.68 14.61
C ALA A 144 12.70 4.39 13.61
N ASN A 145 12.47 3.53 12.62
CA ASN A 145 13.44 3.26 11.56
C ASN A 145 13.62 4.42 10.58
N LEU A 146 12.71 5.40 10.53
CA LEU A 146 12.77 6.56 9.61
C LEU A 146 13.22 7.86 10.28
N LEU A 147 13.08 7.99 11.61
CA LEU A 147 13.46 9.20 12.35
C LEU A 147 14.92 9.60 12.08
N GLY A 148 15.11 10.79 11.50
CA GLY A 148 16.42 11.35 11.16
C GLY A 148 17.17 10.65 10.03
N LYS A 149 16.51 9.77 9.25
CA LYS A 149 17.17 8.99 8.18
C LYS A 149 16.68 9.31 6.77
N CYS A 150 15.49 9.88 6.62
CA CYS A 150 14.97 10.26 5.31
C CYS A 150 15.78 11.43 4.75
N SER A 151 16.27 11.28 3.52
CA SER A 151 16.96 12.37 2.79
C SER A 151 15.98 13.20 1.97
N LEU A 152 14.81 12.65 1.65
CA LEU A 152 13.75 13.32 0.92
C LEU A 152 12.41 12.96 1.55
N VAL A 153 11.58 13.98 1.79
CA VAL A 153 10.21 13.83 2.29
C VAL A 153 9.29 14.59 1.35
N ILE A 154 8.26 13.92 0.84
CA ILE A 154 7.18 14.52 0.07
C ILE A 154 5.93 14.40 0.91
N ALA A 155 5.23 15.51 1.14
CA ALA A 155 4.02 15.53 1.95
C ALA A 155 2.86 16.17 1.19
N ASP A 156 1.71 15.52 1.23
CA ASP A 156 0.43 16.05 0.74
C ASP A 156 -0.63 15.87 1.82
N PRO A 157 -0.70 16.77 2.82
CA PRO A 157 -1.59 16.62 3.96
C PRO A 157 -3.06 16.51 3.52
N PRO A 158 -3.88 15.65 4.14
CA PRO A 158 -5.25 15.40 3.68
C PRO A 158 -6.17 16.63 3.80
N PHE A 159 -5.89 17.55 4.71
CA PHE A 159 -6.75 18.70 4.98
C PHE A 159 -5.96 20.01 4.95
N LEU A 160 -6.60 21.08 4.48
CA LEU A 160 -6.04 22.43 4.47
C LEU A 160 -6.20 23.17 5.82
N SER A 161 -6.64 22.47 6.87
CA SER A 161 -6.80 23.08 8.20
C SER A 161 -5.43 23.39 8.81
N GLU A 162 -5.35 24.47 9.58
CA GLU A 162 -4.12 24.87 10.28
C GLU A 162 -3.58 23.73 11.17
N GLU A 163 -4.47 23.02 11.85
CA GLU A 163 -4.11 21.87 12.68
C GLU A 163 -3.43 20.75 11.87
N CYS A 164 -3.98 20.38 10.72
CA CYS A 164 -3.43 19.34 9.87
C CYS A 164 -2.07 19.75 9.28
N LEU A 165 -1.98 20.97 8.77
CA LEU A 165 -0.74 21.52 8.22
C LEU A 165 0.35 21.64 9.28
N ARG A 166 0.02 22.14 10.48
CA ARG A 166 0.96 22.24 11.61
C ARG A 166 1.44 20.87 12.07
N SER A 167 0.55 19.90 12.18
CA SER A 167 0.91 18.56 12.64
C SER A 167 1.75 17.83 11.61
N THR A 168 1.41 17.93 10.32
CA THR A 168 2.28 17.39 9.26
C THR A 168 3.62 18.10 9.22
N ALA A 169 3.65 19.42 9.36
CA ALA A 169 4.90 20.18 9.45
C ALA A 169 5.74 19.81 10.67
N PHE A 170 5.14 19.31 11.77
CA PHE A 170 5.87 18.76 12.92
C PHE A 170 6.43 17.37 12.63
N SER A 171 5.66 16.52 11.94
CA SER A 171 6.08 15.15 11.57
C SER A 171 7.29 15.10 10.65
N ILE A 172 7.49 16.12 9.81
CA ILE A 172 8.52 16.13 8.75
C ILE A 172 9.77 16.98 9.08
N GLN A 173 9.92 17.42 10.34
CA GLN A 173 11.07 18.24 10.78
C GLN A 173 12.36 17.45 10.89
#